data_AF-A0A5S4G3W0-F1
#
_entry.id   AF-A0A5S4G3W0-F1
#
_cell.length_a   1.000
_cell.length_b   1.000
_cell.length_c   1.000
_cell.angle_alpha   90.00
_cell.angle_beta   90.00
_cell.angle_gamma   90.00
#
_symmetry.space_group_name_H-M   'P 1'
#
loop_
_entity.id
_entity.type
_entity.pdbx_description
1 polymer ?
#
loop_
_entity_poly.entity_id
_entity_poly.type
_entity_poly.pdbx_seq_one_letter_code
_entity_poly.pdbx_strand_id
1 'polypeptide(L)'
;GRPVGGDAMVVSDGQQNWVIWGDRRLRVNEHGVRALNAQPRKVPAAWLNALPAGHDFRGPRVANLGRKVRTNGKVTATVGQVYTVPALPGTSARWYVLLNDGLAPISAVQARLLLEDPSIKKAYGNRPAKEIPIDAASANASPSRQTVMDNTLPASMPRVINVPGTVPLCSVYAGTAAGSTAAKVTVGSKIAIPTPSNAGVQDRFDQVLLPPGSAVVAGVLPGEGQLGAVTSALSLITDQGVRYPVPSADVLASLGYEATDVAPVPASLMHSIPQGPALDPAAARSPLTAASR
;
A
#
# COMPACT_ATOMS: atom_id res chain seq x y z
N GLY A 1 -11.37 -12.27 -0.14
CA GLY A 1 -10.78 -13.58 0.21
C GLY A 1 -10.17 -13.55 1.59
N ARG A 2 -8.97 -14.13 1.74
CA ARG A 2 -8.19 -14.11 2.98
C ARG A 2 -7.37 -12.81 3.06
N PRO A 3 -7.43 -12.04 4.16
CA PRO A 3 -6.56 -10.88 4.33
C PRO A 3 -5.09 -11.25 4.26
N VAL A 4 -4.25 -10.37 3.71
CA VAL A 4 -2.79 -10.52 3.75
C VAL A 4 -2.29 -10.40 5.21
N GLY A 5 -2.87 -9.49 5.98
CA GLY A 5 -2.56 -9.34 7.41
C GLY A 5 -1.11 -8.93 7.64
N GLY A 6 -0.42 -9.64 8.55
CA GLY A 6 0.99 -9.41 8.87
C GLY A 6 1.99 -10.00 7.86
N ASP A 7 1.52 -10.80 6.91
CA ASP A 7 2.35 -11.25 5.77
C ASP A 7 2.68 -10.06 4.85
N ALA A 8 3.68 -10.22 3.99
CA ALA A 8 4.00 -9.26 2.94
C ALA A 8 3.81 -9.88 1.55
N MET A 9 3.48 -9.06 0.57
CA MET A 9 3.50 -9.46 -0.84
C MET A 9 4.31 -8.45 -1.65
N VAL A 10 5.11 -8.92 -2.61
CA VAL A 10 5.85 -8.02 -3.50
C VAL A 10 5.15 -7.96 -4.86
N VAL A 11 4.92 -6.75 -5.34
CA VAL A 11 4.26 -6.47 -6.61
C VAL A 11 5.05 -5.48 -7.44
N SER A 12 4.73 -5.39 -8.72
CA SER A 12 5.32 -4.41 -9.65
C SER A 12 4.23 -3.79 -10.51
N ASP A 13 4.27 -2.47 -10.71
CA ASP A 13 3.48 -1.80 -11.75
C ASP A 13 4.15 -1.87 -13.15
N GLY A 14 5.31 -2.51 -13.25
CA GLY A 14 6.14 -2.56 -14.45
C GLY A 14 7.25 -1.50 -14.50
N GLN A 15 7.24 -0.52 -13.60
CA GLN A 15 8.29 0.50 -13.46
C GLN A 15 8.98 0.44 -12.09
N GLN A 16 8.22 0.14 -11.04
CA GLN A 16 8.66 0.16 -9.65
C GLN A 16 8.11 -1.07 -8.91
N ASN A 17 8.96 -1.65 -8.06
CA ASN A 17 8.55 -2.71 -7.15
C ASN A 17 7.99 -2.12 -5.84
N TRP A 18 7.00 -2.79 -5.28
CA TRP A 18 6.30 -2.38 -4.07
C TRP A 18 6.15 -3.56 -3.12
N VAL A 19 6.38 -3.33 -1.83
CA VAL A 19 5.96 -4.24 -0.77
C VAL A 19 4.57 -3.83 -0.31
N ILE A 20 3.65 -4.78 -0.31
CA ILE A 20 2.34 -4.64 0.31
C ILE A 20 2.43 -5.23 1.70
N TRP A 21 2.29 -4.39 2.72
CA TRP A 21 2.34 -4.80 4.12
C TRP A 21 1.48 -3.87 4.97
N GLY A 22 0.71 -4.44 5.90
CA GLY A 22 -0.20 -3.68 6.76
C GLY A 22 -1.20 -2.82 5.97
N ASP A 23 -1.71 -3.35 4.85
CA ASP A 23 -2.65 -2.68 3.93
C ASP A 23 -2.11 -1.37 3.29
N ARG A 24 -0.78 -1.20 3.25
CA ARG A 24 -0.09 -0.07 2.61
C ARG A 24 0.82 -0.55 1.49
N ARG A 25 1.11 0.35 0.54
CA ARG A 25 2.17 0.15 -0.45
C ARG A 25 3.45 0.85 -0.01
N LEU A 26 4.56 0.13 0.05
CA LEU A 26 5.87 0.63 0.43
C LEU A 26 6.80 0.46 -0.76
N ARG A 27 7.43 1.55 -1.21
CA ARG A 27 8.35 1.49 -2.36
C ARG A 27 9.56 0.64 -1.99
N VAL A 28 9.96 -0.29 -2.85
CA VAL A 28 11.13 -1.15 -2.61
C VAL A 28 12.03 -1.22 -3.85
N ASN A 29 13.34 -1.14 -3.65
CA ASN A 29 14.29 -1.31 -4.75
C ASN A 29 14.62 -2.80 -4.97
N GLU A 30 15.36 -3.11 -6.03
CA GLU A 30 15.79 -4.48 -6.35
C GLU A 30 16.54 -5.19 -5.21
N HIS A 31 17.27 -4.42 -4.40
CA HIS A 31 18.01 -4.95 -3.25
C HIS A 31 17.06 -5.40 -2.13
N GLY A 32 16.02 -4.60 -1.84
CA GLY A 32 14.98 -4.97 -0.89
C GLY A 32 14.14 -6.15 -1.36
N VAL A 33 13.87 -6.27 -2.67
CA VAL A 33 13.21 -7.45 -3.24
C VAL A 33 14.05 -8.72 -3.02
N ARG A 34 15.38 -8.65 -3.22
CA ARG A 34 16.29 -9.76 -2.90
C ARG A 34 16.40 -10.05 -1.41
N ALA A 35 16.41 -9.02 -0.56
CA ALA A 35 16.41 -9.18 0.89
C ALA A 35 15.18 -9.96 1.39
N LEU A 36 14.05 -9.78 0.70
CA LEU A 36 12.79 -10.49 0.94
C LEU A 36 12.73 -11.87 0.27
N ASN A 37 13.68 -12.22 -0.61
CA ASN A 37 13.66 -13.40 -1.47
C ASN A 37 12.31 -13.54 -2.22
N ALA A 38 11.81 -12.42 -2.74
CA ALA A 38 10.48 -12.33 -3.33
C ALA A 38 10.52 -12.31 -4.86
N GLN A 39 9.43 -12.79 -5.47
CA GLN A 39 9.18 -12.64 -6.91
C GLN A 39 8.03 -11.64 -7.10
N PRO A 40 8.29 -10.43 -7.63
CA PRO A 40 7.25 -9.43 -7.81
C PRO A 40 6.14 -9.90 -8.76
N ARG A 41 4.89 -9.85 -8.32
CA ARG A 41 3.72 -10.05 -9.20
C ARG A 41 3.37 -8.75 -9.91
N LYS A 42 3.22 -8.78 -11.24
CA LYS A 42 2.73 -7.61 -11.99
C LYS A 42 1.27 -7.31 -11.62
N VAL A 43 0.96 -6.05 -11.34
CA VAL A 43 -0.37 -5.55 -11.01
C VAL A 43 -0.66 -4.22 -11.74
N PRO A 44 -1.93 -3.88 -12.00
CA PRO A 44 -2.28 -2.57 -12.55
C PRO A 44 -1.95 -1.43 -11.58
N ALA A 45 -1.53 -0.28 -12.11
CA ALA A 45 -1.25 0.92 -11.31
C ALA A 45 -2.50 1.40 -10.54
N ALA A 46 -3.69 1.28 -11.11
CA ALA A 46 -4.95 1.63 -10.46
C ALA A 46 -5.18 0.81 -9.17
N TRP A 47 -4.88 -0.50 -9.19
CA TRP A 47 -4.97 -1.36 -8.01
C TRP A 47 -3.98 -0.92 -6.93
N LEU A 48 -2.76 -0.55 -7.30
CA LEU A 48 -1.75 -0.02 -6.37
C LEU A 48 -2.15 1.33 -5.77
N ASN A 49 -2.72 2.22 -6.58
CA ASN A 49 -3.14 3.56 -6.15
C ASN A 49 -4.33 3.53 -5.19
N ALA A 50 -5.07 2.42 -5.13
CA ALA A 50 -6.11 2.19 -4.13
C ALA A 50 -5.54 2.05 -2.70
N LEU A 51 -4.25 1.77 -2.56
CA LEU A 51 -3.58 1.56 -1.27
C LEU A 51 -2.84 2.83 -0.81
N PRO A 52 -2.96 3.21 0.47
CA PRO A 52 -2.18 4.30 1.03
C PRO A 52 -0.68 4.06 0.89
N ALA A 53 0.06 5.12 0.53
CA ALA A 53 1.52 5.06 0.51
C ALA A 53 2.07 4.98 1.94
N GLY A 54 3.03 4.08 2.14
CA GLY A 54 3.90 4.02 3.31
C GLY A 54 5.25 4.67 3.01
N HIS A 55 6.10 4.74 4.04
CA HIS A 55 7.52 5.01 3.81
C HIS A 55 8.15 3.90 2.95
N ASP A 56 9.24 4.24 2.27
CA ASP A 56 10.01 3.28 1.47
C ASP A 56 10.45 2.09 2.34
N PHE A 57 10.27 0.87 1.83
CA PHE A 57 10.80 -0.35 2.44
C PHE A 57 12.31 -0.44 2.20
N ARG A 58 13.08 0.36 2.95
CA ARG A 58 14.54 0.48 2.82
C ARG A 58 15.23 0.60 4.17
N GLY A 59 16.52 0.31 4.20
CA GLY A 59 17.38 0.63 5.33
C GLY A 59 17.47 2.15 5.55
N PRO A 60 17.77 2.61 6.77
CA PRO A 60 17.89 4.03 7.06
C PRO A 60 19.03 4.68 6.27
N ARG A 61 18.89 5.96 5.97
CA ARG A 61 19.96 6.72 5.32
C ARG A 61 21.08 6.99 6.31
N VAL A 62 22.27 6.47 6.04
CA VAL A 62 23.47 6.72 6.86
C VAL A 62 24.29 7.87 6.28
N ALA A 63 24.35 9.00 6.97
CA ALA A 63 25.18 10.14 6.58
C ALA A 63 26.68 9.81 6.76
N ASN A 64 27.52 10.24 5.81
CA ASN A 64 28.96 9.96 5.78
C ASN A 64 29.31 8.46 5.75
N LEU A 65 28.46 7.65 5.10
CA LEU A 65 28.69 6.23 4.86
C LEU A 65 30.11 5.98 4.31
N GLY A 66 30.87 5.10 4.97
CA GLY A 66 32.26 4.79 4.64
C GLY A 66 33.32 5.66 5.32
N ARG A 67 32.92 6.67 6.12
CA ARG A 67 33.87 7.47 6.89
C ARG A 67 34.54 6.61 7.96
N LYS A 68 35.87 6.60 7.97
CA LYS A 68 36.69 5.88 8.96
C LYS A 68 36.60 6.58 10.32
N VAL A 69 36.21 5.82 11.34
CA VAL A 69 36.25 6.23 12.75
C VAL A 69 37.60 5.83 13.32
N ARG A 70 38.27 6.77 14.00
CA ARG A 70 39.60 6.54 14.58
C ARG A 70 39.57 6.71 16.10
N THR A 71 40.22 5.78 16.78
CA THR A 71 40.50 5.85 18.22
C THR A 71 42.00 5.70 18.40
N ASN A 72 42.65 6.61 19.13
CA ASN A 72 44.10 6.62 19.35
C ASN A 72 44.91 6.50 18.03
N GLY A 73 44.47 7.23 17.00
CA GLY A 73 45.13 7.25 15.67
C GLY A 73 44.88 6.03 14.78
N LYS A 74 44.31 4.93 15.31
CA LYS A 74 43.99 3.72 14.54
C LYS A 74 42.54 3.72 14.08
N VAL A 75 42.28 3.21 12.88
CA VAL A 75 40.91 3.01 12.39
C VAL A 75 40.30 1.83 13.15
N THR A 76 39.26 2.10 13.92
CA THR A 76 38.58 1.10 14.76
C THR A 76 37.26 0.65 14.16
N ALA A 77 36.59 1.51 13.41
CA ALA A 77 35.32 1.20 12.76
C ALA A 77 35.10 2.11 11.54
N THR A 78 34.04 1.83 10.79
CA THR A 78 33.62 2.64 9.64
C THR A 78 32.13 2.93 9.74
N VAL A 79 31.76 4.20 9.56
CA VAL A 79 30.36 4.65 9.56
C VAL A 79 29.57 3.85 8.53
N GLY A 80 28.44 3.29 8.96
CA GLY A 80 27.57 2.40 8.22
C GLY A 80 27.81 0.91 8.45
N GLN A 81 28.80 0.51 9.24
CA GLN A 81 28.88 -0.88 9.71
C GLN A 81 27.67 -1.22 10.56
N VAL A 82 27.11 -2.40 10.31
CA VAL A 82 25.95 -2.96 11.02
C VAL A 82 26.45 -3.90 12.10
N TYR A 83 25.96 -3.70 13.32
CA TYR A 83 26.30 -4.46 14.50
C TYR A 83 25.09 -5.20 15.02
N THR A 84 25.33 -6.36 15.62
CA THR A 84 24.28 -7.14 16.28
C THR A 84 24.71 -7.47 17.70
N VAL A 85 23.78 -7.36 18.64
CA VAL A 85 23.89 -8.04 19.93
C VAL A 85 23.08 -9.34 19.81
N PRO A 86 23.74 -10.51 19.84
CA PRO A 86 23.05 -11.78 19.68
C PRO A 86 21.91 -11.96 20.67
N ALA A 87 20.89 -12.71 20.25
CA ALA A 87 19.79 -13.09 21.12
C ALA A 87 20.30 -13.91 22.31
N LEU A 88 19.77 -13.63 23.50
CA LEU A 88 19.85 -14.52 24.67
C LEU A 88 18.57 -15.35 24.77
N PRO A 89 18.56 -16.49 25.49
CA PRO A 89 17.34 -17.27 25.71
C PRO A 89 16.17 -16.38 26.15
N GLY A 90 15.07 -16.41 25.41
CA GLY A 90 13.88 -15.60 25.67
C GLY A 90 13.91 -14.15 25.17
N THR A 91 14.94 -13.72 24.44
CA THR A 91 15.05 -12.37 23.88
C THR A 91 15.35 -12.38 22.39
N SER A 92 15.08 -11.26 21.70
CA SER A 92 15.42 -11.07 20.29
C SER A 92 16.80 -10.40 20.14
N ALA A 93 17.51 -10.73 19.06
CA ALA A 93 18.74 -10.04 18.72
C ALA A 93 18.48 -8.54 18.51
N ARG A 94 19.40 -7.70 18.98
CA ARG A 94 19.32 -6.24 18.83
C ARG A 94 20.25 -5.78 17.72
N TRP A 95 19.80 -4.83 16.92
CA TRP A 95 20.50 -4.39 15.72
C TRP A 95 20.85 -2.92 15.80
N TYR A 96 22.04 -2.59 15.34
CA TYR A 96 22.58 -1.24 15.38
C TYR A 96 23.30 -0.92 14.08
N VAL A 97 23.29 0.35 13.70
CA VAL A 97 24.18 0.89 12.67
C VAL A 97 25.08 1.95 13.28
N LEU A 98 26.36 1.90 12.94
CA LEU A 98 27.31 2.92 13.38
C LEU A 98 27.11 4.20 12.58
N LEU A 99 26.72 5.27 13.27
CA LEU A 99 26.65 6.62 12.74
C LEU A 99 27.93 7.40 13.10
N ASN A 100 27.91 8.70 12.86
CA ASN A 100 29.07 9.56 13.09
C ASN A 100 29.37 9.83 14.57
N ASP A 101 28.35 9.73 15.41
CA ASP A 101 28.32 10.07 16.83
C ASP A 101 28.11 8.86 17.75
N GLY A 102 27.80 7.68 17.20
CA GLY A 102 27.63 6.45 17.98
C GLY A 102 26.82 5.38 17.27
N LEU A 103 26.46 4.32 18.00
CA LEU A 103 25.59 3.25 17.54
C LEU A 103 24.11 3.67 17.66
N ALA A 104 23.39 3.67 16.54
CA ALA A 104 21.97 3.93 16.52
C ALA A 104 21.18 2.62 16.40
N PRO A 105 20.14 2.40 17.23
CA PRO A 105 19.30 1.21 17.12
C PRO A 105 18.51 1.23 15.81
N ILE A 106 18.33 0.06 15.21
CA ILE A 106 17.53 -0.16 14.00
C ILE A 106 16.75 -1.48 14.12
N SER A 107 15.72 -1.66 13.29
CA SER A 107 15.02 -2.94 13.23
C SER A 107 15.83 -4.01 12.50
N ALA A 108 15.48 -5.29 12.69
CA ALA A 108 16.12 -6.39 11.96
C ALA A 108 15.89 -6.29 10.44
N VAL A 109 14.72 -5.79 10.02
CA VAL A 109 14.42 -5.49 8.61
C VAL A 109 15.37 -4.44 8.07
N GLN A 110 15.50 -3.32 8.78
CA GLN A 110 16.37 -2.23 8.36
C GLN A 110 17.83 -2.67 8.28
N ALA A 111 18.30 -3.48 9.22
CA ALA A 111 19.65 -4.05 9.20
C ALA A 111 19.88 -4.94 7.98
N ARG A 112 18.94 -5.85 7.69
CA ARG A 112 19.01 -6.74 6.52
C ARG A 112 18.99 -5.94 5.21
N LEU A 113 18.14 -4.91 5.12
CA LEU A 113 18.08 -4.03 3.96
C LEU A 113 19.36 -3.22 3.75
N LEU A 114 20.01 -2.75 4.82
CA LEU A 114 21.31 -2.10 4.74
C LEU A 114 22.41 -3.04 4.23
N LEU A 115 22.44 -4.28 4.72
CA LEU A 115 23.45 -5.27 4.33
C LEU A 115 23.33 -5.71 2.87
N GLU A 116 22.12 -5.66 2.30
CA GLU A 116 21.85 -5.97 0.88
C GLU A 116 22.04 -4.76 -0.06
N ASP A 117 22.15 -3.54 0.48
CA ASP A 117 22.37 -2.32 -0.29
C ASP A 117 23.83 -2.24 -0.79
N PRO A 118 24.10 -2.12 -2.11
CA PRO A 118 25.47 -2.07 -2.63
C PRO A 118 26.30 -0.91 -2.10
N SER A 119 25.66 0.19 -1.70
CA SER A 119 26.35 1.34 -1.12
C SER A 119 27.04 1.01 0.20
N ILE A 120 26.58 -0.03 0.91
CA ILE A 120 27.17 -0.50 2.17
C ILE A 120 28.62 -0.94 2.00
N LYS A 121 29.05 -1.31 0.77
CA LYS A 121 30.45 -1.62 0.47
C LYS A 121 31.41 -0.49 0.85
N LYS A 122 30.95 0.77 0.89
CA LYS A 122 31.76 1.89 1.39
C LYS A 122 32.20 1.69 2.85
N ALA A 123 31.38 1.00 3.66
CA ALA A 123 31.68 0.69 5.07
C ALA A 123 32.50 -0.60 5.25
N TYR A 124 32.41 -1.56 4.31
CA TYR A 124 33.02 -2.89 4.42
C TYR A 124 34.22 -3.13 3.49
N GLY A 125 34.46 -2.24 2.53
CA GLY A 125 35.48 -2.38 1.49
C GLY A 125 35.24 -3.62 0.62
N ASN A 126 36.27 -4.44 0.44
CA ASN A 126 36.22 -5.66 -0.36
C ASN A 126 35.64 -6.87 0.40
N ARG A 127 35.28 -6.71 1.68
CA ARG A 127 34.72 -7.81 2.48
C ARG A 127 33.20 -7.93 2.23
N PRO A 128 32.64 -9.15 2.34
CA PRO A 128 31.19 -9.32 2.37
C PRO A 128 30.58 -8.45 3.48
N ALA A 129 29.52 -7.72 3.16
CA ALA A 129 28.76 -6.98 4.16
C ALA A 129 28.00 -7.98 5.03
N LYS A 130 28.49 -8.15 6.25
CA LYS A 130 27.86 -8.98 7.28
C LYS A 130 27.80 -8.20 8.59
N GLU A 131 26.85 -8.58 9.43
CA GLU A 131 26.75 -8.06 10.77
C GLU A 131 28.00 -8.37 11.61
N ILE A 132 28.36 -7.43 12.48
CA ILE A 132 29.48 -7.57 13.41
C ILE A 132 28.90 -7.84 14.80
N PRO A 133 29.10 -9.03 15.37
CA PRO A 133 28.60 -9.34 16.70
C PRO A 133 29.37 -8.55 17.77
N ILE A 134 28.63 -7.96 18.72
CA ILE A 134 29.16 -7.27 19.90
C ILE A 134 28.35 -7.64 21.14
N ASP A 135 28.95 -7.44 22.31
CA ASP A 135 28.24 -7.57 23.58
C ASP A 135 27.37 -6.34 23.88
N ALA A 136 26.49 -6.48 24.88
CA ALA A 136 25.56 -5.43 25.28
C ALA A 136 26.24 -4.19 25.86
N ALA A 137 27.38 -4.35 26.55
CA ALA A 137 28.10 -3.22 27.14
C ALA A 137 28.77 -2.39 26.03
N SER A 138 29.39 -3.05 25.05
CA SER A 138 29.95 -2.42 23.85
C SER A 138 28.89 -1.63 23.06
N ALA A 139 27.68 -2.18 22.91
CA ALA A 139 26.58 -1.49 22.23
C ALA A 139 26.14 -0.21 22.97
N ASN A 140 26.19 -0.22 24.30
CA ASN A 140 25.76 0.89 25.14
C ASN A 140 26.88 1.89 25.48
N ALA A 141 28.15 1.59 25.14
CA ALA A 141 29.28 2.44 25.47
C ALA A 141 29.29 3.77 24.68
N SER A 142 28.65 3.81 23.51
CA SER A 142 28.57 5.01 22.68
C SER A 142 27.25 5.03 21.89
N PRO A 143 26.12 5.35 22.53
CA PRO A 143 24.84 5.47 21.85
C PRO A 143 24.81 6.73 20.98
N SER A 144 24.31 6.59 19.76
CA SER A 144 24.00 7.73 18.89
C SER A 144 22.88 8.58 19.49
N ARG A 145 22.96 9.90 19.31
CA ARG A 145 21.87 10.83 19.65
C ARG A 145 20.83 10.91 18.53
N GLN A 146 21.17 10.42 17.34
CA GLN A 146 20.27 10.39 16.18
C GLN A 146 19.37 9.16 16.23
N THR A 147 18.08 9.37 15.98
CA THR A 147 17.10 8.30 15.74
C THR A 147 16.96 8.08 14.25
N VAL A 148 17.30 6.89 13.78
CA VAL A 148 17.20 6.49 12.36
C VAL A 148 16.26 5.31 12.13
N MET A 149 15.78 4.68 13.22
CA MET A 149 14.82 3.59 13.14
C MET A 149 13.48 4.10 12.60
N ASP A 150 12.91 3.35 11.64
CA ASP A 150 11.58 3.63 11.12
C ASP A 150 10.59 2.63 11.70
N ASN A 151 9.81 3.09 12.69
CA ASN A 151 8.82 2.27 13.38
C ASN A 151 7.56 1.99 12.53
N THR A 152 7.45 2.59 11.33
CA THR A 152 6.39 2.28 10.37
C THR A 152 6.72 1.07 9.50
N LEU A 153 7.95 0.57 9.56
CA LEU A 153 8.37 -0.67 8.91
C LEU A 153 8.25 -1.86 9.88
N PRO A 154 8.15 -3.11 9.37
CA PRO A 154 8.13 -4.29 10.24
C PRO A 154 9.41 -4.40 11.09
N ALA A 155 9.26 -4.85 12.33
CA ALA A 155 10.40 -5.05 13.24
C ALA A 155 11.30 -6.22 12.80
N SER A 156 10.70 -7.26 12.23
CA SER A 156 11.35 -8.46 11.66
C SER A 156 10.93 -8.67 10.22
N MET A 157 11.74 -9.38 9.42
CA MET A 157 11.39 -9.64 8.03
C MET A 157 10.02 -10.32 7.94
N PRO A 158 9.03 -9.69 7.26
CA PRO A 158 7.71 -10.27 7.15
C PRO A 158 7.79 -11.52 6.30
N ARG A 159 6.93 -12.50 6.58
CA ARG A 159 6.78 -13.66 5.72
C ARG A 159 6.22 -13.21 4.38
N VAL A 160 6.95 -13.47 3.30
CA VAL A 160 6.49 -13.15 1.95
C VAL A 160 5.56 -14.24 1.44
N ILE A 161 4.38 -13.85 0.97
CA ILE A 161 3.45 -14.74 0.27
C ILE A 161 3.57 -14.54 -1.24
N ASN A 162 3.66 -15.65 -1.96
CA ASN A 162 3.59 -15.67 -3.42
C ASN A 162 2.18 -16.09 -3.83
N VAL A 163 1.49 -15.19 -4.53
CA VAL A 163 0.11 -15.42 -4.96
C VAL A 163 0.09 -15.70 -6.45
N PRO A 164 -0.37 -16.87 -6.91
CA PRO A 164 -0.46 -17.19 -8.34
C PRO A 164 -1.30 -16.15 -9.10
N GLY A 165 -0.94 -15.89 -10.36
CA GLY A 165 -1.63 -14.92 -11.22
C GLY A 165 -3.12 -15.21 -11.41
N THR A 166 -3.53 -16.49 -11.30
CA THR A 166 -4.91 -16.96 -11.39
C THR A 166 -5.75 -16.65 -10.16
N VAL A 167 -5.13 -16.33 -9.01
CA VAL A 167 -5.83 -15.99 -7.78
C VAL A 167 -6.10 -14.49 -7.76
N PRO A 168 -7.37 -14.07 -7.61
CA PRO A 168 -7.74 -12.66 -7.51
C PRO A 168 -7.02 -11.98 -6.35
N LEU A 169 -6.60 -10.75 -6.58
CA LEU A 169 -6.02 -9.87 -5.57
C LEU A 169 -6.93 -8.64 -5.45
N CYS A 170 -7.52 -8.46 -4.28
CA CYS A 170 -8.61 -7.49 -4.09
C CYS A 170 -8.24 -6.43 -3.06
N SER A 171 -8.61 -5.18 -3.34
CA SER A 171 -8.68 -4.10 -2.37
C SER A 171 -10.12 -3.99 -1.88
N VAL A 172 -10.37 -4.28 -0.61
CA VAL A 172 -11.73 -4.42 -0.04
C VAL A 172 -12.02 -3.29 0.94
N TYR A 173 -13.14 -2.59 0.73
CA TYR A 173 -13.59 -1.46 1.55
C TYR A 173 -14.81 -1.88 2.37
N ALA A 174 -14.59 -2.41 3.58
CA ALA A 174 -15.68 -2.99 4.39
C ALA A 174 -16.36 -2.01 5.36
N GLY A 175 -15.74 -0.85 5.61
CA GLY A 175 -16.17 0.10 6.65
C GLY A 175 -16.80 1.39 6.13
N THR A 176 -17.20 1.45 4.86
CA THR A 176 -17.63 2.71 4.22
C THR A 176 -18.91 3.27 4.83
N ALA A 177 -19.83 2.42 5.29
CA ALA A 177 -21.02 2.83 6.04
C ALA A 177 -20.69 3.54 7.37
N ALA A 178 -19.53 3.24 7.98
CA ALA A 178 -19.01 3.93 9.16
C ALA A 178 -18.09 5.12 8.79
N GLY A 179 -18.02 5.48 7.50
CA GLY A 179 -17.18 6.57 7.00
C GLY A 179 -15.74 6.18 6.71
N SER A 180 -15.41 4.89 6.71
CA SER A 180 -14.04 4.46 6.44
C SER A 180 -13.74 4.33 4.96
N THR A 181 -12.61 4.87 4.56
CA THR A 181 -12.00 4.80 3.23
C THR A 181 -10.82 3.83 3.19
N ALA A 182 -10.53 3.15 4.31
CA ALA A 182 -9.44 2.19 4.39
C ALA A 182 -9.71 0.94 3.54
N ALA A 183 -8.82 0.67 2.59
CA ALA A 183 -8.79 -0.56 1.83
C ALA A 183 -8.03 -1.65 2.59
N LYS A 184 -8.53 -2.88 2.56
CA LYS A 184 -7.80 -4.07 3.01
C LYS A 184 -7.42 -4.94 1.83
N VAL A 185 -6.18 -5.41 1.80
CA VAL A 185 -5.72 -6.30 0.74
C VAL A 185 -6.09 -7.74 1.08
N THR A 186 -6.81 -8.39 0.17
CA THR A 186 -7.19 -9.80 0.32
C THR A 186 -6.81 -10.63 -0.90
N VAL A 187 -6.47 -11.89 -0.65
CA VAL A 187 -6.14 -12.90 -1.65
C VAL A 187 -7.32 -13.85 -1.82
N GLY A 188 -7.71 -14.08 -3.07
CA GLY A 188 -8.88 -14.85 -3.46
C GLY A 188 -10.20 -14.09 -3.30
N SER A 189 -11.26 -14.65 -3.84
CA SER A 189 -12.61 -14.08 -3.81
C SER A 189 -13.60 -15.04 -3.14
N LYS A 190 -14.70 -14.50 -2.60
CA LYS A 190 -15.88 -15.28 -2.18
C LYS A 190 -16.98 -15.31 -3.24
N ILE A 191 -16.87 -14.42 -4.24
CA ILE A 191 -17.79 -14.32 -5.37
C ILE A 191 -17.09 -14.77 -6.65
N ALA A 192 -17.86 -15.29 -7.60
CA ALA A 192 -17.37 -15.50 -8.95
C ALA A 192 -17.13 -14.13 -9.61
N ILE A 193 -15.90 -13.89 -10.05
CA ILE A 193 -15.53 -12.70 -10.82
C ILE A 193 -15.28 -13.18 -12.24
N PRO A 194 -16.21 -12.94 -13.19
CA PRO A 194 -16.00 -13.33 -14.57
C PRO A 194 -14.86 -12.52 -15.18
N THR A 195 -14.23 -13.07 -16.22
CA THR A 195 -13.25 -12.31 -16.99
C THR A 195 -13.98 -11.17 -17.72
N PRO A 196 -13.49 -9.92 -17.64
CA PRO A 196 -14.11 -8.82 -18.37
C PRO A 196 -14.03 -9.04 -19.88
N SER A 197 -15.08 -8.63 -20.60
CA SER A 197 -15.20 -8.78 -22.06
C SER A 197 -14.36 -7.78 -22.86
N ASN A 198 -14.05 -6.63 -22.25
CA ASN A 198 -13.26 -5.57 -22.87
C ASN A 198 -11.88 -5.47 -22.20
N ALA A 199 -10.87 -5.13 -23.00
CA ALA A 199 -9.58 -4.74 -22.46
C ALA A 199 -9.74 -3.42 -21.69
N GLY A 200 -9.06 -3.34 -20.55
CA GLY A 200 -9.13 -2.18 -19.68
C GLY A 200 -8.66 -0.88 -20.31
N VAL A 201 -9.38 0.20 -20.04
CA VAL A 201 -8.96 1.57 -20.33
C VAL A 201 -8.25 2.10 -19.08
N GLN A 202 -7.11 2.78 -19.25
CA GLN A 202 -6.42 3.39 -18.11
C GLN A 202 -7.38 4.26 -17.27
N ASP A 203 -7.25 4.16 -15.95
CA ASP A 203 -8.01 4.89 -14.93
C ASP A 203 -9.52 4.61 -14.85
N ARG A 204 -10.03 3.63 -15.60
CA ARG A 204 -11.40 3.11 -15.46
C ARG A 204 -11.40 1.66 -15.02
N PHE A 205 -12.50 1.23 -14.41
CA PHE A 205 -12.72 -0.20 -14.19
C PHE A 205 -13.10 -0.89 -15.50
N ASP A 206 -12.47 -2.02 -15.75
CA ASP A 206 -12.76 -2.91 -16.88
C ASP A 206 -14.15 -3.54 -16.76
N GLN A 207 -14.62 -3.66 -15.51
CA GLN A 207 -15.92 -4.21 -15.16
C GLN A 207 -16.37 -3.68 -13.79
N VAL A 208 -17.67 -3.43 -13.68
CA VAL A 208 -18.36 -3.21 -12.41
C VAL A 208 -19.41 -4.31 -12.29
N LEU A 209 -19.29 -5.15 -11.26
CA LEU A 209 -20.15 -6.31 -11.07
C LEU A 209 -21.13 -6.07 -9.93
N LEU A 210 -22.42 -6.15 -10.25
CA LEU A 210 -23.52 -6.19 -9.29
C LEU A 210 -24.30 -7.50 -9.50
N PRO A 211 -25.10 -7.96 -8.52
CA PRO A 211 -26.08 -9.00 -8.76
C PRO A 211 -26.96 -8.67 -9.98
N PRO A 212 -27.28 -9.64 -10.87
CA PRO A 212 -28.11 -9.38 -12.03
C PRO A 212 -29.47 -8.78 -11.67
N GLY A 213 -29.94 -7.79 -12.42
CA GLY A 213 -31.20 -7.09 -12.18
C GLY A 213 -31.19 -6.17 -10.96
N SER A 214 -30.02 -5.88 -10.37
CA SER A 214 -29.89 -4.98 -9.22
C SER A 214 -29.28 -3.63 -9.61
N ALA A 215 -29.48 -2.65 -8.73
CA ALA A 215 -28.83 -1.35 -8.79
C ALA A 215 -28.41 -0.95 -7.38
N VAL A 216 -27.44 -0.04 -7.29
CA VAL A 216 -26.98 0.56 -6.04
C VAL A 216 -27.15 2.06 -6.14
N VAL A 217 -27.85 2.66 -5.17
CA VAL A 217 -27.75 4.10 -4.94
C VAL A 217 -26.47 4.33 -4.14
N ALA A 218 -25.53 5.07 -4.73
CA ALA A 218 -24.25 5.34 -4.13
C ALA A 218 -24.04 6.85 -3.97
N GLY A 219 -23.39 7.22 -2.87
CA GLY A 219 -22.95 8.59 -2.61
C GLY A 219 -21.44 8.65 -2.46
N VAL A 220 -20.83 9.76 -2.87
CA VAL A 220 -19.38 9.93 -2.76
C VAL A 220 -18.95 10.14 -1.31
N LEU A 221 -18.14 9.24 -0.78
CA LEU A 221 -17.38 9.42 0.46
C LEU A 221 -16.02 10.09 0.11
N PRO A 222 -15.82 11.39 0.40
CA PRO A 222 -14.63 12.09 -0.07
C PRO A 222 -13.36 11.69 0.71
N GLY A 223 -13.52 11.26 1.96
CA GLY A 223 -12.42 10.92 2.85
C GLY A 223 -12.90 10.29 4.17
N GLU A 224 -11.95 9.88 5.00
CA GLU A 224 -12.21 9.23 6.29
C GLU A 224 -13.12 10.09 7.20
N GLY A 225 -14.19 9.49 7.71
CA GLY A 225 -15.14 10.15 8.62
C GLY A 225 -16.08 11.17 7.97
N GLN A 226 -16.02 11.37 6.65
CA GLN A 226 -16.79 12.42 5.96
C GLN A 226 -18.18 11.94 5.47
N LEU A 227 -18.91 11.21 6.31
CA LEU A 227 -20.24 10.68 5.98
C LEU A 227 -21.27 11.78 5.66
N GLY A 228 -21.16 12.95 6.29
CA GLY A 228 -22.08 14.07 6.05
C GLY A 228 -22.05 14.62 4.62
N ALA A 229 -21.01 14.31 3.84
CA ALA A 229 -20.88 14.74 2.45
C ALA A 229 -21.44 13.73 1.43
N VAL A 230 -21.82 12.52 1.86
CA VAL A 230 -22.22 11.41 0.96
C VAL A 230 -23.43 11.77 0.10
N THR A 231 -24.36 12.55 0.63
CA THR A 231 -25.57 12.98 -0.08
C THR A 231 -25.35 14.13 -1.07
N SER A 232 -24.16 14.73 -1.11
CA SER A 232 -23.85 15.86 -2.01
C SER A 232 -23.59 15.43 -3.46
N ALA A 233 -23.27 14.16 -3.69
CA ALA A 233 -22.96 13.62 -5.00
C ALA A 233 -23.50 12.18 -5.10
N LEU A 234 -24.77 12.09 -5.49
CA LEU A 234 -25.51 10.84 -5.62
C LEU A 234 -25.42 10.27 -7.04
N SER A 235 -25.41 8.96 -7.15
CA SER A 235 -25.48 8.25 -8.42
C SER A 235 -26.23 6.93 -8.28
N LEU A 236 -27.03 6.58 -9.29
CA LEU A 236 -27.57 5.23 -9.44
C LEU A 236 -26.59 4.40 -10.29
N ILE A 237 -26.09 3.30 -9.74
CA ILE A 237 -25.19 2.37 -10.43
C ILE A 237 -26.00 1.13 -10.81
N THR A 238 -26.11 0.84 -12.10
CA THR A 238 -26.86 -0.32 -12.58
C THR A 238 -25.95 -1.53 -12.78
N ASP A 239 -26.56 -2.72 -12.95
CA ASP A 239 -25.85 -3.96 -13.28
C ASP A 239 -25.13 -3.94 -14.65
N GLN A 240 -25.36 -2.91 -15.46
CA GLN A 240 -24.58 -2.60 -16.67
C GLN A 240 -23.23 -1.93 -16.36
N GLY A 241 -22.96 -1.65 -15.08
CA GLY A 241 -21.70 -1.07 -14.62
C GLY A 241 -21.54 0.41 -14.96
N VAL A 242 -22.63 1.12 -15.17
CA VAL A 242 -22.67 2.56 -15.45
C VAL A 242 -23.29 3.29 -14.27
N ARG A 243 -22.67 4.40 -13.85
CA ARG A 243 -23.24 5.31 -12.85
C ARG A 243 -23.97 6.47 -13.53
N TYR A 244 -25.18 6.73 -13.09
CA TYR A 244 -26.03 7.83 -13.57
C TYR A 244 -26.18 8.85 -12.45
N PRO A 245 -25.66 10.09 -12.61
CA PRO A 245 -25.77 11.12 -11.59
C PRO A 245 -27.23 11.41 -11.23
N VAL A 246 -27.52 11.50 -9.93
CA VAL A 246 -28.83 11.88 -9.40
C VAL A 246 -28.74 13.33 -8.90
N PRO A 247 -29.39 14.31 -9.57
CA PRO A 247 -29.14 15.74 -9.32
C PRO A 247 -29.54 16.25 -7.93
N SER A 248 -30.52 15.61 -7.28
CA SER A 248 -31.02 16.04 -5.97
C SER A 248 -31.67 14.91 -5.18
N ALA A 249 -31.90 15.14 -3.89
CA ALA A 249 -32.68 14.24 -3.04
C ALA A 249 -34.13 14.08 -3.51
N ASP A 250 -34.74 15.12 -4.09
CA ASP A 250 -36.10 15.03 -4.63
C ASP A 250 -36.19 14.09 -5.83
N VAL A 251 -35.16 14.11 -6.70
CA VAL A 251 -35.05 13.15 -7.80
C VAL A 251 -34.84 11.74 -7.24
N LEU A 252 -33.99 11.58 -6.22
CA LEU A 252 -33.79 10.29 -5.56
C LEU A 252 -35.11 9.71 -5.04
N ALA A 253 -35.90 10.53 -4.33
CA ALA A 253 -37.21 10.14 -3.82
C ALA A 253 -38.20 9.80 -4.95
N SER A 254 -38.16 10.55 -6.05
CA SER A 254 -38.99 10.27 -7.25
C SER A 254 -38.64 8.94 -7.92
N LEU A 255 -37.41 8.45 -7.73
CA LEU A 255 -36.95 7.13 -8.18
C LEU A 255 -37.29 6.02 -7.18
N GLY A 256 -37.91 6.35 -6.04
CA GLY A 256 -38.34 5.40 -5.01
C GLY A 256 -37.26 5.05 -3.98
N TYR A 257 -36.22 5.87 -3.85
CA TYR A 257 -35.12 5.66 -2.90
C TYR A 257 -35.09 6.73 -1.81
N GLU A 258 -34.62 6.34 -0.63
CA GLU A 258 -34.46 7.20 0.53
C GLU A 258 -32.97 7.42 0.85
N ALA A 259 -32.68 8.41 1.71
CA ALA A 259 -31.30 8.68 2.14
C ALA A 259 -30.63 7.47 2.82
N THR A 260 -31.41 6.58 3.43
CA THR A 260 -30.93 5.34 4.06
C THR A 260 -30.48 4.27 3.07
N ASP A 261 -30.89 4.38 1.80
CA ASP A 261 -30.49 3.44 0.74
C ASP A 261 -29.11 3.80 0.14
N VAL A 262 -28.60 4.99 0.46
CA VAL A 262 -27.36 5.52 -0.11
C VAL A 262 -26.16 4.80 0.49
N ALA A 263 -25.49 3.97 -0.31
CA ALA A 263 -24.23 3.35 0.05
C ALA A 263 -23.07 4.35 -0.08
N PRO A 264 -22.28 4.64 0.97
CA PRO A 264 -21.09 5.45 0.84
C PRO A 264 -20.01 4.71 0.05
N VAL A 265 -19.46 5.37 -0.98
CA VAL A 265 -18.40 4.82 -1.84
C VAL A 265 -17.23 5.80 -1.90
N PRO A 266 -15.99 5.37 -1.59
CA PRO A 266 -14.81 6.22 -1.70
C PRO A 266 -14.71 6.91 -3.07
N ALA A 267 -14.36 8.18 -3.07
CA ALA A 267 -14.27 8.98 -4.29
C ALA A 267 -13.41 8.31 -5.37
N SER A 268 -12.27 7.71 -5.01
CA SER A 268 -11.40 7.02 -5.97
C SER A 268 -12.11 5.90 -6.74
N LEU A 269 -12.99 5.14 -6.08
CA LEU A 269 -13.78 4.09 -6.74
C LEU A 269 -14.89 4.68 -7.59
N MET A 270 -15.61 5.69 -7.05
CA MET A 270 -16.73 6.31 -7.78
C MET A 270 -16.27 6.91 -9.13
N HIS A 271 -15.11 7.56 -9.16
CA HIS A 271 -14.59 8.18 -10.38
C HIS A 271 -14.14 7.16 -11.44
N SER A 272 -13.76 5.95 -11.05
CA SER A 272 -13.37 4.87 -11.97
C SER A 272 -14.55 4.12 -12.59
N ILE A 273 -15.77 4.34 -12.09
CA ILE A 273 -16.99 3.80 -12.70
C ILE A 273 -17.42 4.67 -13.90
N PRO A 274 -17.66 4.09 -15.08
CA PRO A 274 -18.18 4.81 -16.24
C PRO A 274 -19.43 5.65 -15.93
N GLN A 275 -19.43 6.92 -16.33
CA GLN A 275 -20.55 7.84 -16.09
C GLN A 275 -21.48 7.93 -17.31
N GLY A 276 -22.77 7.72 -17.08
CA GLY A 276 -23.85 7.97 -18.04
C GLY A 276 -24.46 9.38 -17.92
N PRO A 277 -25.55 9.66 -18.66
CA PRO A 277 -26.30 10.90 -18.50
C PRO A 277 -26.87 11.04 -17.08
N ALA A 278 -27.11 12.27 -16.64
CA ALA A 278 -27.81 12.52 -15.39
C ALA A 278 -29.28 12.10 -15.48
N LEU A 279 -29.83 11.59 -14.37
CA LEU A 279 -31.25 11.29 -14.23
C LEU A 279 -32.02 12.59 -13.96
N ASP A 280 -32.04 13.50 -14.94
CA ASP A 280 -32.67 14.81 -14.83
C ASP A 280 -34.09 14.79 -15.41
N PRO A 281 -35.15 15.05 -14.61
CA PRO A 281 -36.52 15.15 -15.10
C PRO A 281 -36.73 16.20 -16.20
N ALA A 282 -35.95 17.29 -16.21
CA ALA A 282 -36.07 18.31 -17.25
C ALA A 282 -35.53 17.79 -18.59
N ALA A 283 -34.38 17.11 -18.57
CA ALA A 283 -33.82 16.43 -19.75
C ALA A 283 -34.76 15.32 -20.26
N ALA A 284 -35.41 14.58 -19.35
CA ALA A 284 -36.35 13.51 -19.71
C ALA A 284 -37.60 14.01 -20.46
N ARG A 285 -37.99 15.28 -20.28
CA ARG A 285 -39.12 15.91 -21.02
C ARG A 285 -38.71 16.44 -22.40
N SER A 286 -37.42 16.46 -22.70
CA SER A 286 -36.92 16.94 -23.99
C SER A 286 -37.12 15.86 -25.06
N PRO A 287 -37.60 16.22 -26.26
CA PRO A 287 -37.72 15.25 -27.35
C PRO A 287 -36.35 14.64 -27.67
N LEU A 288 -36.28 13.32 -27.79
CA LEU A 288 -35.09 12.66 -28.32
C LEU A 288 -34.93 13.09 -29.78
N THR A 289 -33.91 13.88 -30.09
CA THR A 289 -33.50 14.09 -31.48
C THR A 289 -32.94 12.78 -31.99
N ALA A 290 -33.69 12.10 -32.86
CA ALA A 290 -33.19 10.90 -33.53
C ALA A 290 -31.95 11.31 -34.34
N ALA A 291 -30.77 10.83 -33.93
CA ALA A 291 -29.58 10.94 -34.75
C ALA A 291 -29.83 10.08 -36.00
N SER A 292 -29.98 10.73 -37.16
CA SER A 292 -29.97 10.07 -38.46
C SER A 292 -28.69 9.23 -38.56
N ARG A 293 -28.86 7.91 -38.76
CA ARG A 293 -27.73 7.00 -39.03
C ARG A 293 -27.04 7.34 -40.34
#